data_AF-A0AAU4R3N5-F1
#
_entry.id   AF-A0AAU4R3N5-F1
#
_cell.length_a   1.000
_cell.length_b   1.000
_cell.length_c   1.000
_cell.angle_alpha   90.00
_cell.angle_beta   90.00
_cell.angle_gamma   90.00
#
_symmetry.space_group_name_H-M   'P 1'
#
loop_
_entity.id
_entity.type
_entity.pdbx_description
1 polymer ?
#
loop_
_entity_poly.entity_id
_entity_poly.type
_entity_poly.pdbx_seq_one_letter_code
_entity_poly.pdbx_strand_id
1 'polypeptide(L)'
;MWTAARVATLIGRKFHVSYSVSGATRLMHRLGFSPQVPARRVVEHDEQAVTVWKEATWAEVKELGRRAGATTSSRRPPASSAQAGSVGDWPR
;
A
#
# COMPACT_ATOMS: atom_id res chain seq x y z
N MET A 1 -4.05 -4.97 12.01
CA MET A 1 -3.38 -3.79 12.62
C MET A 1 -3.61 -2.57 11.74
N TRP A 2 -4.27 -1.54 12.26
CA TRP A 2 -4.49 -0.28 11.55
C TRP A 2 -3.29 0.63 11.79
N THR A 3 -2.56 1.01 10.74
CA THR A 3 -1.34 1.84 10.84
C THR A 3 -1.66 3.30 10.55
N ALA A 4 -0.95 4.23 11.19
CA ALA A 4 -1.11 5.67 10.98
C ALA A 4 -1.08 6.09 9.49
N ALA A 5 -0.22 5.44 8.71
CA ALA A 5 -0.15 5.65 7.26
C ALA A 5 -1.44 5.26 6.53
N ARG A 6 -2.05 4.11 6.87
CA ARG A 6 -3.34 3.68 6.29
C ARG A 6 -4.47 4.65 6.65
N VAL A 7 -4.45 5.19 7.86
CA VAL A 7 -5.42 6.22 8.30
C VAL A 7 -5.28 7.46 7.43
N ALA A 8 -4.06 7.97 7.27
CA ALA A 8 -3.78 9.17 6.49
C ALA A 8 -4.24 9.02 5.04
N THR A 9 -3.97 7.85 4.42
CA THR A 9 -4.46 7.55 3.07
C THR A 9 -5.98 7.54 2.99
N LEU A 10 -6.67 6.95 3.97
CA LEU A 10 -8.13 6.91 3.96
C LEU A 10 -8.77 8.28 4.19
N ILE A 11 -8.17 9.10 5.07
CA ILE A 11 -8.63 10.48 5.26
C ILE A 11 -8.49 11.27 3.95
N GLY A 12 -7.34 11.15 3.28
CA GLY A 12 -7.13 11.79 1.98
C GLY A 12 -8.10 11.33 0.90
N ARG A 13 -8.44 10.04 0.87
CA ARG A 13 -9.40 9.50 -0.12
C ARG A 13 -10.85 9.89 0.16
N LYS A 14 -11.27 9.94 1.43
CA LYS A 14 -12.68 10.14 1.80
C LYS A 14 -13.05 11.59 2.00
N PHE A 15 -12.11 12.40 2.49
CA PHE A 15 -12.36 13.79 2.87
C PHE A 15 -11.55 14.78 2.03
N HIS A 16 -10.69 14.30 1.12
CA HIS A 16 -9.79 15.14 0.30
C HIS A 16 -8.86 16.04 1.13
N VAL A 17 -8.58 15.64 2.37
CA VAL A 17 -7.66 16.33 3.28
C VAL A 17 -6.39 15.51 3.47
N SER A 18 -5.24 16.13 3.22
CA SER A 18 -3.93 15.50 3.42
C SER A 18 -3.49 15.58 4.87
N TYR A 19 -3.13 14.44 5.46
CA TYR A 19 -2.47 14.36 6.77
C TYR A 19 -1.08 13.73 6.63
N SER A 20 -0.10 14.30 7.33
CA SER A 20 1.16 13.60 7.57
C SER A 20 0.93 12.40 8.50
N VAL A 21 1.81 11.40 8.47
CA VAL A 21 1.72 10.22 9.36
C VAL A 21 1.71 10.64 10.83
N SER A 22 2.57 11.58 11.23
CA SER A 22 2.60 12.14 12.58
C SER A 22 1.31 12.90 12.94
N GLY A 23 0.73 13.62 11.98
CA GLY A 23 -0.55 14.31 12.14
C GLY A 23 -1.71 13.35 12.34
N ALA A 24 -1.74 12.26 11.56
CA ALA A 24 -2.72 11.19 11.71
C ALA A 24 -2.57 10.45 13.05
N THR A 25 -1.34 10.18 13.50
CA THR A 25 -1.07 9.62 14.84
C THR A 25 -1.62 10.52 15.95
N ARG A 26 -1.32 11.83 15.91
CA ARG A 26 -1.82 12.79 16.91
C ARG A 26 -3.34 12.94 16.86
N LEU A 27 -3.95 12.87 15.68
CA LEU A 27 -5.41 12.86 15.53
C LEU A 27 -6.02 11.60 16.17
N MET A 28 -5.46 10.42 15.89
CA MET A 28 -5.91 9.17 16.49
C MET A 28 -5.84 9.18 18.01
N HIS A 29 -4.73 9.65 18.59
CA HIS A 29 -4.61 9.77 20.05
C HIS A 29 -5.67 10.70 20.65
N ARG A 30 -5.95 11.84 20.00
CA ARG A 30 -7.00 12.77 20.46
C ARG A 30 -8.41 12.17 20.40
N LEU A 31 -8.64 11.28 19.43
CA LEU A 31 -9.90 10.55 19.29
C LEU A 31 -9.98 9.31 20.19
N GLY A 32 -8.98 9.06 21.05
CA GLY A 32 -8.96 7.90 21.95
C GLY A 32 -8.63 6.57 21.26
N PHE A 33 -8.16 6.59 20.00
CA PHE A 33 -7.66 5.38 19.36
C PHE A 33 -6.31 5.00 19.97
N SER A 34 -6.32 3.98 20.82
CA SER A 34 -5.12 3.27 21.25
C SER A 34 -4.92 2.03 20.36
N PRO A 35 -3.70 1.70 19.93
CA PRO A 35 -3.42 0.41 19.32
C PRO A 35 -3.93 -0.70 20.26
N GLN A 36 -4.99 -1.40 19.85
CA GLN A 36 -5.45 -2.56 20.59
C GLN A 36 -4.38 -3.64 20.43
N VAL A 37 -3.59 -3.85 21.49
CA VAL A 37 -2.75 -5.04 21.61
C VAL A 37 -3.73 -6.20 21.81
N PRO A 38 -3.80 -7.18 20.90
CA PRO A 38 -4.65 -8.34 21.12
C PRO A 38 -4.16 -9.02 22.41
N ALA A 39 -4.98 -8.92 23.47
CA ALA A 39 -4.62 -9.34 24.83
C ALA A 39 -4.33 -10.85 24.95
N ARG A 40 -4.70 -11.61 23.93
CA ARG A 40 -4.47 -13.04 23.82
C ARG A 40 -4.36 -13.36 22.33
N ARG A 41 -3.25 -13.92 21.88
CA ARG A 41 -3.28 -14.71 20.64
C ARG A 41 -4.28 -15.83 20.91
N VAL A 42 -5.45 -15.75 20.30
CA VAL A 42 -6.37 -16.89 20.30
C VAL A 42 -5.63 -17.98 19.51
N VAL A 43 -5.41 -19.12 20.16
CA VAL A 43 -4.80 -20.34 19.59
C VAL A 43 -5.66 -20.92 18.45
N GLU A 44 -6.85 -20.38 18.24
CA GLU A 44 -7.78 -20.65 17.15
C GLU A 44 -7.37 -20.01 15.81
N HIS A 45 -6.13 -19.58 15.67
CA HIS A 45 -5.52 -19.53 14.36
C HIS A 45 -4.83 -20.87 14.19
N ASP A 46 -5.56 -21.85 13.68
CA ASP A 46 -5.01 -23.16 13.33
C ASP A 46 -3.84 -22.92 12.34
N GLU A 47 -2.63 -22.91 12.88
CA GLU A 47 -1.42 -22.62 12.13
C GLU A 47 -1.20 -23.70 11.05
N GLN A 48 -1.79 -24.88 11.22
CA GLN A 48 -1.83 -25.93 10.20
C GLN A 48 -2.78 -25.54 9.08
N ALA A 49 -4.02 -25.13 9.40
CA ALA A 49 -4.97 -24.67 8.40
C ALA A 49 -4.44 -23.49 7.56
N VAL A 50 -3.68 -22.59 8.19
CA VAL A 50 -3.06 -21.45 7.50
C VAL A 50 -1.88 -21.87 6.64
N THR A 51 -1.11 -22.85 7.07
CA THR A 51 0.00 -23.40 6.28
C THR A 51 -0.54 -24.13 5.06
N VAL A 52 -1.54 -25.00 5.24
CA VAL A 52 -2.23 -25.71 4.16
C VAL A 52 -2.86 -24.73 3.18
N TRP A 53 -3.55 -23.69 3.67
CA TRP A 53 -4.14 -22.67 2.81
C TRP A 53 -3.09 -21.90 2.00
N LYS A 54 -1.96 -21.54 2.61
CA LYS A 54 -0.86 -20.85 1.92
C LYS A 54 -0.28 -21.72 0.81
N GLU A 55 -0.05 -23.00 1.07
CA GLU A 55 0.50 -23.93 0.07
C GLU A 55 -0.44 -24.13 -1.11
N ALA A 56 -1.73 -24.38 -0.83
CA ALA A 56 -2.75 -24.55 -1.87
C ALA A 56 -2.97 -23.27 -2.69
N THR A 57 -3.16 -22.14 -2.00
CA THR A 57 -3.49 -20.86 -2.66
C THR A 57 -2.30 -20.31 -3.44
N TRP A 58 -1.07 -20.48 -2.96
CA TRP A 58 0.11 -19.97 -3.66
C TRP A 58 0.35 -20.71 -4.99
N ALA A 59 0.05 -22.01 -5.05
CA ALA A 59 0.10 -22.78 -6.29
C ALA A 59 -0.93 -22.27 -7.32
N GLU A 60 -2.16 -22.01 -6.89
CA GLU A 60 -3.24 -21.48 -7.75
C GLU A 60 -2.94 -20.06 -8.25
N VAL A 61 -2.46 -19.19 -7.38
CA VAL A 61 -2.09 -17.81 -7.74
C VAL A 61 -0.92 -17.80 -8.74
N LYS A 62 0.06 -18.70 -8.58
CA LYS A 62 1.18 -18.82 -9.52
C LYS A 62 0.73 -19.35 -10.88
N GLU A 63 -0.19 -20.32 -10.91
CA GLU A 63 -0.80 -20.83 -12.13
C GLU A 63 -1.60 -19.75 -12.85
N LEU A 64 -2.43 -19.00 -12.12
CA LEU A 64 -3.19 -17.88 -12.65
C LEU A 64 -2.26 -16.76 -13.16
N GLY A 65 -1.18 -16.45 -12.43
CA GLY A 65 -0.17 -15.50 -12.85
C GLY A 65 0.56 -15.93 -14.14
N ARG A 66 0.82 -17.23 -14.32
CA ARG A 66 1.38 -17.78 -15.56
C ARG A 66 0.41 -17.65 -16.73
N ARG A 67 -0.88 -17.91 -16.50
CA ARG A 67 -1.95 -17.74 -17.50
C ARG A 67 -2.17 -16.27 -17.86
N ALA A 68 -2.10 -15.37 -16.89
CA ALA A 68 -2.17 -13.92 -17.10
C ALA A 68 -0.93 -13.38 -17.84
N GLY A 69 0.25 -13.98 -17.62
CA GLY A 69 1.49 -13.68 -18.35
C GLY A 69 1.42 -13.98 -19.84
N ALA A 70 0.56 -14.92 -20.26
CA ALA A 70 0.29 -15.18 -21.69
C ALA A 70 -0.56 -14.09 -22.36
N THR A 71 -1.14 -13.17 -21.58
CA THR A 71 -1.79 -11.96 -22.10
C THR A 71 -1.20 -10.72 -21.42
N THR A 72 0.13 -10.60 -21.41
CA THR A 72 0.77 -9.35 -20.97
C THR A 72 0.86 -8.38 -22.15
N SER A 73 -0.11 -7.46 -22.22
CA SER A 73 -0.05 -6.27 -23.07
C SER A 73 0.94 -5.30 -22.44
N SER A 74 2.19 -5.29 -22.93
CA SER A 74 3.16 -4.29 -22.51
C SER A 74 2.82 -2.94 -23.17
N ARG A 75 2.04 -2.09 -22.49
CA ARG A 75 2.00 -0.66 -22.82
C ARG A 75 3.06 0.07 -22.03
N ARG A 76 4.24 0.24 -22.63
CA ARG A 76 5.17 1.29 -22.23
C ARG A 76 4.68 2.60 -22.87
N PRO A 77 4.52 3.71 -22.12
CA PRO A 77 4.47 5.01 -22.76
C PRO A 77 5.83 5.27 -23.45
N PRO A 78 5.88 5.88 -24.65
CA PRO A 78 7.14 6.28 -25.24
C PRO A 78 7.82 7.29 -24.31
N ALA A 79 9.10 7.05 -24.00
CA ALA A 79 9.93 8.04 -23.34
C ALA A 79 10.06 9.25 -24.28
N SER A 80 9.54 10.40 -23.86
CA SER A 80 9.71 11.66 -24.58
C SER A 80 11.15 12.12 -24.43
N SER A 81 11.97 11.92 -25.46
CA SER A 81 13.25 12.62 -25.61
C SER A 81 12.98 14.02 -26.16
N ALA A 82 13.05 15.03 -25.31
CA ALA A 82 13.14 16.43 -25.74
C ALA A 82 14.54 16.95 -25.35
N GLN A 83 15.37 17.18 -26.35
CA GLN A 83 16.66 17.85 -26.23
C GLN A 83 16.48 19.37 -26.38
N ALA A 84 17.32 20.09 -25.63
CA ALA A 84 17.90 21.41 -25.87
C ALA A 84 16.98 22.64 -25.99
N GLY A 85 17.20 23.61 -25.08
CA GLY A 85 16.66 24.96 -25.23
C GLY A 85 16.98 25.92 -24.09
N SER A 86 18.15 26.56 -24.19
CA SER A 86 18.46 27.92 -23.72
C SER A 86 18.67 28.27 -22.23
N VAL A 87 19.84 28.84 -22.01
CA VAL A 87 20.31 29.64 -20.87
C VAL A 87 19.41 30.87 -20.64
N GLY A 88 19.04 31.12 -19.38
CA GLY A 88 18.49 32.38 -18.86
C GLY A 88 18.70 32.39 -17.34
N ASP A 89 19.79 33.01 -16.89
CA ASP A 89 19.80 34.33 -16.24
C ASP A 89 18.96 34.36 -14.94
N TRP A 90 19.63 34.13 -13.80
CA TRP A 90 19.09 34.35 -12.45
C TRP A 90 19.83 35.55 -11.82
N PRO A 91 19.12 36.53 -11.22
CA PRO A 91 19.72 37.76 -10.73
C PRO A 91 20.44 37.57 -9.38
N ARG A 92 21.33 38.53 -9.11
CA ARG A 92 22.30 38.63 -8.01
C ARG A 92 21.71 38.63 -6.60
#